data_AF-A0AAW5YUF0-F1
#
_entry.id   AF-A0AAW5YUF0-F1
#
_cell.length_a   1.000
_cell.length_b   1.000
_cell.length_c   1.000
_cell.angle_alpha   90.00
_cell.angle_beta   90.00
_cell.angle_gamma   90.00
#
_symmetry.space_group_name_H-M   'P 1'
#
loop_
_entity.id
_entity.type
_entity.pdbx_description
1 polymer ?
#
loop_
_entity_poly.entity_id
_entity_poly.type
_entity_poly.pdbx_seq_one_letter_code
_entity_poly.pdbx_strand_id
1 'polypeptide(L)' 'MQLTNLEKAIALGTILNSIGENDIEDYVELESLRSIVKVLNKLNKRTKPEEKKEAITSLISKLMDGLLNGKE' A
#
# COMPACT_ATOMS: atom_id res chain seq x y z
N MET A 1 -9.00 -10.79 -5.54
CA MET A 1 -8.44 -10.74 -4.18
C MET A 1 -8.91 -9.49 -3.45
N GLN A 2 -9.35 -9.60 -2.19
CA GLN A 2 -9.74 -8.44 -1.38
C GLN A 2 -8.64 -8.05 -0.39
N LEU A 3 -8.16 -6.80 -0.47
CA LEU A 3 -7.18 -6.24 0.46
C LEU A 3 -7.87 -5.42 1.56
N THR A 4 -7.35 -5.51 2.78
CA THR A 4 -7.72 -4.63 3.90
C THR A 4 -7.20 -3.22 3.68
N ASN A 5 -7.69 -2.24 4.46
CA ASN A 5 -7.21 -0.87 4.36
C ASN A 5 -5.71 -0.73 4.74
N LEU A 6 -5.23 -1.53 5.69
CA LEU A 6 -3.81 -1.54 6.07
C LEU A 6 -2.95 -2.15 4.96
N GLU A 7 -3.40 -3.24 4.35
CA GLU A 7 -2.72 -3.86 3.20
C GLU A 7 -2.65 -2.92 1.99
N LYS A 8 -3.77 -2.24 1.66
CA LYS A 8 -3.79 -1.21 0.60
C LYS A 8 -2.83 -0.07 0.91
N ALA A 9 -2.79 0.39 2.17
CA ALA A 9 -1.90 1.45 2.59
C ALA A 9 -0.42 1.06 2.47
N ILE A 10 -0.08 -0.17 2.87
CA ILE A 10 1.27 -0.72 2.72
C ILE A 10 1.64 -0.79 1.23
N ALA A 11 0.79 -1.41 0.40
CA ALA A 11 1.05 -1.56 -1.03
C ALA A 11 1.23 -0.20 -1.71
N LEU A 12 0.31 0.74 -1.47
CA LEU A 12 0.37 2.08 -2.07
C LEU A 12 1.60 2.85 -1.60
N GLY A 13 1.90 2.82 -0.29
CA GLY A 13 3.10 3.48 0.25
C GLY A 13 4.39 2.94 -0.36
N THR A 14 4.47 1.61 -0.55
CA THR A 14 5.61 0.98 -1.22
C THR A 14 5.73 1.40 -2.69
N ILE A 15 4.63 1.43 -3.44
CA ILE A 15 4.61 1.86 -4.85
C ILE A 15 5.03 3.33 -4.96
N LEU A 16 4.45 4.22 -4.16
CA LEU A 16 4.81 5.64 -4.18
C LEU A 16 6.28 5.86 -3.84
N ASN A 17 6.83 5.11 -2.87
CA ASN A 17 8.25 5.19 -2.51
C ASN A 17 9.20 4.60 -3.57
N SER A 18 8.67 3.84 -4.54
CA SER A 18 9.44 3.33 -5.68
C SER A 18 9.50 4.32 -6.85
N ILE A 19 8.66 5.35 -6.82
CA ILE A 19 8.66 6.45 -7.78
C ILE A 19 9.60 7.55 -7.26
N GLY A 20 10.41 8.14 -8.15
CA GLY A 20 11.24 9.28 -7.80
C GLY A 20 10.39 10.50 -7.44
N GLU A 21 10.85 11.33 -6.49
CA GLU A 21 10.11 12.53 -6.06
C GLU A 21 9.77 13.47 -7.22
N ASN A 22 10.66 13.57 -8.22
CA ASN A 22 10.47 14.40 -9.40
C ASN A 22 9.46 13.82 -10.41
N ASP A 23 9.21 12.51 -10.34
CA ASP A 23 8.37 11.79 -11.31
C ASP A 23 6.96 11.55 -10.75
N ILE A 24 6.73 11.80 -9.45
CA ILE A 24 5.48 11.46 -8.76
C ILE A 24 4.23 12.08 -9.42
N GLU A 25 4.37 13.28 -10.00
CA GLU A 25 3.30 14.03 -10.67
C GLU A 25 2.83 13.36 -11.97
N ASP A 26 3.68 12.53 -12.60
CA ASP A 26 3.32 11.80 -13.82
C ASP A 26 2.40 10.60 -13.53
N TYR A 27 2.38 10.12 -12.27
CA TYR A 27 1.63 8.92 -11.88
C TYR A 27 0.37 9.25 -11.06
N VAL A 28 0.34 10.38 -10.34
CA VAL A 28 -0.77 10.74 -9.45
C VAL A 28 -1.07 12.23 -9.44
N GLU A 29 -2.35 12.57 -9.31
CA GLU A 29 -2.77 13.94 -9.03
C GLU A 29 -2.30 14.38 -7.63
N LEU A 30 -1.59 15.51 -7.54
CA LEU A 30 -1.04 16.03 -6.29
C LEU A 30 -2.10 16.29 -5.20
N GLU A 31 -3.29 16.75 -5.59
CA GLU A 31 -4.38 17.00 -4.64
C GLU A 31 -4.86 15.69 -3.99
N SER A 32 -5.02 14.65 -4.79
CA SER A 32 -5.35 13.30 -4.35
C SER A 32 -4.24 12.71 -3.48
N LEU A 33 -2.97 12.91 -3.85
CA LEU A 33 -1.81 12.46 -3.07
C LEU A 33 -1.80 13.07 -1.66
N ARG A 34 -2.09 14.38 -1.54
CA ARG A 34 -2.15 15.07 -0.24
C ARG A 34 -3.18 14.46 0.70
N SER A 35 -4.33 14.06 0.17
CA SER A 35 -5.39 13.39 0.92
C SER A 35 -4.97 11.98 1.35
N ILE A 36 -4.33 11.23 0.45
CA ILE A 36 -3.83 9.88 0.71
C ILE A 36 -2.73 9.88 1.78
N VAL A 37 -1.75 10.80 1.72
CA VAL A 37 -0.67 10.89 2.71
C VAL A 37 -1.21 11.06 4.13
N LYS A 38 -2.30 11.81 4.33
CA LYS A 38 -2.96 11.94 5.63
C LYS A 38 -3.52 10.60 6.14
N VAL A 39 -4.13 9.83 5.25
CA VAL A 39 -4.67 8.50 5.56
C VAL A 39 -3.54 7.53 5.91
N LEU A 40 -2.49 7.47 5.10
CA LEU A 40 -1.31 6.63 5.33
C LEU A 40 -0.66 6.94 6.69
N ASN A 41 -0.46 8.22 6.99
CA ASN A 41 0.10 8.66 8.27
C ASN A 41 -0.78 8.26 9.47
N LYS A 42 -2.10 8.40 9.34
CA LYS A 42 -3.04 8.01 10.41
C LYS A 42 -3.02 6.50 10.66
N LEU A 43 -2.96 5.69 9.60
CA LEU A 43 -2.86 4.24 9.71
C LEU A 43 -1.54 3.82 10.33
N ASN A 44 -0.42 4.37 9.86
CA ASN A 44 0.91 4.04 10.39
C ASN A 44 1.06 4.39 11.88
N LYS A 45 0.48 5.52 12.33
CA LYS A 45 0.51 5.92 13.76
C LYS A 45 -0.33 5.03 14.67
N ARG A 46 -1.40 4.43 14.16
CA ARG A 46 -2.35 3.63 14.96
C ARG A 46 -2.05 2.14 14.97
N THR A 47 -1.31 1.67 13.97
CA THR A 47 -1.03 0.25 13.78
C THR A 47 0.12 -0.17 14.69
N LYS A 48 -0.08 -1.25 15.46
CA LYS A 48 0.99 -1.82 16.28
C LYS A 48 2.01 -2.58 15.42
N PRO A 49 3.27 -2.73 15.87
CA PRO A 49 4.28 -3.49 15.12
C PRO A 49 3.84 -4.91 14.75
N GLU A 50 3.14 -5.60 15.64
CA GLU A 50 2.64 -6.97 15.44
C GLU A 50 1.56 -7.01 14.35
N GLU A 51 0.57 -6.11 14.43
CA GLU A 51 -0.49 -5.96 13.43
C GLU A 51 0.08 -5.60 12.04
N LYS A 52 1.11 -4.75 12.02
CA LYS A 52 1.81 -4.39 10.78
C LYS A 52 2.50 -5.62 10.16
N LYS A 53 3.18 -6.42 10.97
CA LYS A 53 3.85 -7.64 10.51
C LYS A 53 2.83 -8.64 9.94
N GLU A 54 1.72 -8.87 10.65
CA GLU A 54 0.63 -9.74 10.18
C GLU A 54 0.04 -9.25 8.85
N ALA A 55 -0.22 -7.95 8.72
CA ALA A 55 -0.75 -7.37 7.49
C ALA A 55 0.23 -7.50 6.32
N ILE A 56 1.54 -7.32 6.56
CA ILE A 56 2.58 -7.52 5.53
C ILE A 56 2.62 -8.99 5.11
N THR A 57 2.62 -9.94 6.06
CA THR A 57 2.62 -11.37 5.76
C THR A 57 1.37 -11.76 4.96
N SER A 58 0.19 -11.29 5.39
CA SER A 58 -1.06 -11.55 4.68
C SER A 58 -1.05 -10.97 3.27
N LEU A 59 -0.59 -9.73 3.10
CA LEU A 59 -0.45 -9.08 1.79
C LEU A 59 0.47 -9.86 0.85
N ILE A 60 1.63 -10.33 1.34
CA ILE A 60 2.56 -11.13 0.53
C ILE A 60 1.90 -12.42 0.05
N SER A 61 1.29 -13.20 0.95
CA SER A 61 0.61 -14.45 0.58
C SER A 61 -0.47 -14.23 -0.46
N LYS A 62 -1.26 -13.16 -0.27
CA LYS A 62 -2.31 -12.71 -1.17
C LYS A 62 -1.78 -12.36 -2.57
N LEU A 63 -0.72 -11.54 -2.65
CA LEU A 63 -0.10 -11.17 -3.92
C LEU A 63 0.51 -12.38 -4.64
N MET A 64 1.20 -13.27 -3.90
CA MET A 64 1.75 -14.50 -4.46
C MET A 64 0.66 -15.42 -5.02
N ASP A 65 -0.43 -15.64 -4.25
CA ASP A 65 -1.57 -16.44 -4.70
C ASP A 65 -2.21 -15.85 -5.96
N GLY A 66 -2.39 -14.53 -6.00
CA GLY A 66 -2.90 -13.83 -7.18
C GLY A 66 -2.04 -14.02 -8.43
N LEU A 67 -0.70 -14.05 -8.29
CA LEU A 67 0.22 -14.25 -9.40
C LEU A 67 0.33 -15.72 -9.83
N LEU A 68 0.25 -16.66 -8.89
CA LEU A 68 0.42 -18.09 -9.18
C LEU A 68 -0.87 -18.75 -9.67
N ASN A 69 -2.02 -18.30 -9.17
CA ASN A 69 -3.32 -18.93 -9.37
C ASN A 69 -4.34 -18.03 -10.10
N GLY A 70 -3.99 -16.78 -10.41
CA GLY A 70 -4.80 -15.91 -11.25
C GLY A 70 -4.82 -16.41 -12.69
N LYS A 71 -6.00 -16.57 -13.29
CA LYS A 71 -6.14 -16.75 -14.74
C LYS A 71 -5.83 -15.41 -15.41
N GLU A 72 -4.99 -15.44 -16.46
CA GLU A 72 -4.77 -14.30 -17.36
C GLU A 72 -6.07 -13.76 -17.96
#